data_AF-A0A133UKA4-F1
#
_entry.id   AF-A0A133UKA4-F1
#
_cell.length_a   1.000
_cell.length_b   1.000
_cell.length_c   1.000
_cell.angle_alpha   90.00
_cell.angle_beta   90.00
_cell.angle_gamma   90.00
#
_symmetry.space_group_name_H-M   'P 1'
#
loop_
_entity.id
_entity.type
_entity.pdbx_description
1 polymer ?
#
loop_
_entity_poly.entity_id
_entity_poly.type
_entity_poly.pdbx_seq_one_letter_code
_entity_poly.pdbx_strand_id
1 'polypeptide(L)'
;MASRRNPLEKDLGEKKSIRDIVEDFRGLLEIDKNLADRTVKQHIRNIEKFLKFVDKPLIKIGKEDIRNWLREWKENYAQSTYANKVKSLRVFFRDYLGNDIAENLTMPQPQPNN
;
A
#
# COMPACT_ATOMS: atom_id res chain seq x y z
N MET A 1 9.98 -21.19 -14.22
CA MET A 1 8.93 -20.53 -13.42
C MET A 1 9.50 -20.28 -12.04
N ALA A 2 9.96 -19.06 -11.75
CA ALA A 2 10.48 -18.73 -10.43
C ALA A 2 9.30 -18.52 -9.47
N SER A 3 9.19 -19.38 -8.46
CA SER A 3 8.28 -19.14 -7.33
C SER A 3 8.65 -17.79 -6.72
N ARG A 4 7.77 -16.79 -6.90
CA ARG A 4 7.92 -15.46 -6.30
C ARG A 4 7.81 -15.65 -4.80
N ARG A 5 8.95 -15.58 -4.09
CA ARG A 5 8.98 -15.70 -2.62
C ARG A 5 8.14 -14.57 -2.03
N ASN A 6 7.14 -14.92 -1.24
CA ASN A 6 6.27 -13.96 -0.58
C ASN A 6 7.10 -13.15 0.44
N PRO A 7 7.07 -11.80 0.43
CA PRO A 7 7.77 -10.98 1.43
C PRO A 7 7.40 -11.32 2.87
N LEU A 8 6.19 -11.86 3.10
CA LEU A 8 5.72 -12.32 4.41
C LEU A 8 6.45 -13.59 4.90
N GLU A 9 6.99 -14.42 4.01
CA GLU A 9 7.75 -15.63 4.38
C GLU A 9 9.18 -15.32 4.85
N LYS A 10 9.74 -14.17 4.45
CA LYS A 10 11.06 -13.70 4.90
C LYS A 10 11.05 -13.01 6.27
N ASP A 11 9.89 -12.71 6.84
CA ASP A 11 9.74 -11.99 8.12
C ASP A 11 9.98 -12.88 9.36
N LEU A 12 10.35 -14.16 9.16
CA LEU A 12 10.64 -15.14 10.22
C LEU A 12 12.03 -14.95 10.90
N GLY A 13 12.79 -13.91 10.57
CA GLY A 13 14.13 -13.71 11.17
C GLY A 13 14.79 -12.33 11.04
N GLU A 14 14.36 -11.45 10.13
CA GLU A 14 14.97 -10.12 9.97
C GLU A 14 13.90 -9.01 10.00
N LYS A 15 14.01 -8.08 10.98
CA LYS A 15 13.23 -6.83 10.98
C LYS A 15 13.65 -6.00 9.76
N LYS A 16 12.91 -6.05 8.67
CA LYS A 16 13.08 -5.09 7.58
C LYS A 16 12.69 -3.70 8.06
N SER A 17 13.54 -2.71 7.77
CA SER A 17 13.19 -1.32 8.01
C SER A 17 12.12 -0.87 7.02
N ILE A 18 11.41 0.22 7.32
CA ILE A 18 10.46 0.85 6.38
C ILE A 18 11.16 1.16 5.05
N ARG A 19 12.44 1.54 5.09
CA ARG A 19 13.23 1.83 3.89
C ARG A 19 13.40 0.59 3.02
N ASP A 20 13.74 -0.54 3.61
CA ASP A 20 13.95 -1.80 2.87
C ASP A 20 12.64 -2.26 2.22
N ILE A 21 11.53 -2.17 2.95
CA ILE A 21 10.18 -2.50 2.44
C ILE A 21 9.83 -1.59 1.26
N VAL A 22 10.10 -0.30 1.38
CA VAL A 22 9.78 0.71 0.36
C VAL A 22 10.63 0.52 -0.90
N GLU A 23 11.92 0.21 -0.77
CA GLU A 23 12.79 -0.02 -1.93
C GLU A 23 12.45 -1.34 -2.65
N ASP A 24 12.16 -2.42 -1.92
CA ASP A 24 11.65 -3.65 -2.53
C ASP A 24 10.32 -3.41 -3.25
N PHE A 25 9.41 -2.66 -2.62
CA PHE A 25 8.13 -2.31 -3.23
C PHE A 25 8.31 -1.44 -4.49
N ARG A 26 9.29 -0.52 -4.49
CA ARG A 26 9.64 0.27 -5.67
C ARG A 26 10.05 -0.62 -6.83
N GLY A 27 10.92 -1.60 -6.59
CA GLY A 27 11.35 -2.55 -7.61
C GLY A 27 10.17 -3.27 -8.27
N LEU A 28 9.17 -3.69 -7.49
CA LEU A 28 7.93 -4.28 -8.03
C LEU A 28 7.16 -3.28 -8.92
N LEU A 29 7.03 -2.03 -8.52
CA LEU A 29 6.28 -1.04 -9.28
C LEU A 29 6.98 -0.67 -10.60
N GLU A 30 8.29 -0.51 -10.57
CA GLU A 30 9.11 -0.09 -11.72
C GLU A 30 9.39 -1.25 -12.67
N ILE A 31 9.82 -2.40 -12.16
CA ILE A 31 10.28 -3.52 -12.98
C ILE A 31 9.13 -4.47 -13.32
N ASP A 32 8.39 -4.94 -12.31
CA ASP A 32 7.37 -5.98 -12.54
C ASP A 32 6.10 -5.41 -13.17
N LYS A 33 5.72 -4.20 -12.77
CA LYS A 33 4.49 -3.53 -13.23
C LYS A 33 4.71 -2.46 -14.28
N ASN A 34 5.97 -2.06 -14.54
CA ASN A 34 6.35 -1.05 -15.53
C ASN A 34 5.52 0.24 -15.43
N LEU A 35 5.32 0.75 -14.20
CA LEU A 35 4.55 1.96 -13.96
C LEU A 35 5.39 3.22 -14.23
N ALA A 36 4.74 4.28 -14.70
CA ALA A 36 5.38 5.58 -14.84
C ALA A 36 5.90 6.13 -13.49
N ASP A 37 7.06 6.79 -13.51
CA ASP A 37 7.75 7.35 -12.33
C ASP A 37 6.85 8.15 -11.39
N ARG A 38 5.96 8.98 -11.95
CA ARG A 38 5.02 9.77 -11.17
C ARG A 38 4.10 8.89 -10.32
N THR A 39 3.63 7.80 -10.90
CA THR A 39 2.77 6.81 -10.24
C THR A 39 3.56 6.04 -9.19
N VAL A 40 4.79 5.61 -9.52
CA VAL A 40 5.70 4.95 -8.57
C VAL A 40 5.91 5.82 -7.33
N LYS A 41 6.34 7.08 -7.51
CA LYS A 41 6.57 8.04 -6.41
C LYS A 41 5.31 8.25 -5.56
N GLN A 42 4.13 8.28 -6.18
CA GLN A 42 2.87 8.41 -5.48
C GLN A 42 2.55 7.19 -4.59
N HIS A 43 2.77 5.97 -5.12
CA HIS A 43 2.60 4.74 -4.35
C HIS A 43 3.57 4.68 -3.18
N ILE A 44 4.86 4.93 -3.43
CA ILE A 44 5.91 4.91 -2.43
C ILE A 44 5.62 5.89 -1.28
N ARG A 45 5.32 7.16 -1.60
CA ARG A 45 4.99 8.17 -0.58
C ARG A 45 3.78 7.78 0.26
N ASN A 46 2.78 7.13 -0.34
CA ASN A 46 1.58 6.70 0.38
C ASN A 46 1.88 5.53 1.33
N ILE A 47 2.64 4.54 0.86
CA ILE A 47 2.99 3.36 1.66
C ILE A 47 3.96 3.73 2.79
N GLU A 48 4.95 4.57 2.53
CA GLU A 48 5.85 5.05 3.57
C GLU A 48 5.08 5.76 4.70
N LYS A 49 4.13 6.64 4.36
CA LYS A 49 3.27 7.30 5.34
C LYS A 49 2.39 6.32 6.12
N PHE A 50 1.84 5.32 5.43
CA PHE A 50 1.03 4.29 6.08
C PHE A 50 1.85 3.46 7.07
N LEU A 51 3.03 2.98 6.65
CA LEU A 51 3.90 2.18 7.52
C LEU A 51 4.37 2.96 8.75
N LYS A 52 4.67 4.26 8.60
CA LYS A 52 4.99 5.15 9.72
C LYS A 52 3.81 5.37 10.68
N PHE A 53 2.59 5.45 10.15
CA PHE A 53 1.39 5.59 10.98
C PHE A 53 1.10 4.33 11.79
N VAL A 54 1.27 3.16 11.16
CA VAL A 54 0.94 1.87 11.77
C VAL A 54 2.01 1.37 12.74
N ASP A 55 3.28 1.72 12.49
CA ASP A 55 4.45 1.49 13.35
C ASP A 55 4.51 0.09 13.99
N LYS A 56 4.27 -0.94 13.18
CA LYS A 56 4.34 -2.34 13.61
C LYS A 56 4.74 -3.27 12.45
N PRO A 57 5.19 -4.49 12.75
CA PRO A 57 5.57 -5.47 11.74
C PRO A 57 4.45 -5.74 10.73
N LEU A 58 4.80 -5.97 9.45
CA LEU A 58 3.85 -6.16 8.36
C LEU A 58 2.84 -7.28 8.63
N ILE A 59 3.30 -8.39 9.22
CA ILE A 59 2.44 -9.53 9.58
C ILE A 59 1.39 -9.21 10.64
N LYS A 60 1.57 -8.12 11.42
CA LYS A 60 0.63 -7.67 12.44
C LYS A 60 -0.36 -6.61 11.92
N ILE A 61 -0.23 -6.17 10.68
CA ILE A 61 -1.12 -5.18 10.07
C ILE A 61 -2.45 -5.82 9.70
N GLY A 62 -3.54 -5.28 10.24
CA GLY A 62 -4.90 -5.77 10.08
C GLY A 62 -5.82 -4.75 9.39
N LYS A 63 -7.07 -5.15 9.18
CA LYS A 63 -8.11 -4.32 8.55
C LYS A 63 -8.38 -3.04 9.33
N GLU A 64 -8.27 -3.10 10.67
CA GLU A 64 -8.56 -1.96 11.52
C GLU A 64 -7.50 -0.85 11.41
N ASP A 65 -6.22 -1.21 11.26
CA ASP A 65 -5.16 -0.23 11.02
C ASP A 65 -5.37 0.51 9.70
N ILE A 66 -5.76 -0.23 8.67
CA ILE A 66 -6.08 0.32 7.35
C ILE A 66 -7.27 1.29 7.46
N ARG A 67 -8.34 0.91 8.16
CA ARG A 67 -9.52 1.78 8.36
C ARG A 67 -9.17 3.03 9.16
N ASN A 68 -8.40 2.90 10.24
CA ASN A 68 -8.00 4.01 11.08
C ASN A 68 -7.16 5.02 10.29
N TRP A 69 -6.19 4.54 9.51
CA TRP A 69 -5.40 5.42 8.65
C TRP A 69 -6.25 6.11 7.58
N LEU A 70 -7.11 5.34 6.90
CA LEU A 70 -7.96 5.87 5.84
C LEU A 70 -9.03 6.85 6.33
N ARG A 71 -9.45 6.76 7.60
CA ARG A 71 -10.43 7.67 8.21
C ARG A 71 -9.92 9.13 8.18
N GLU A 72 -8.66 9.35 8.58
CA GLU A 72 -8.01 10.67 8.52
C GLU A 72 -8.10 11.29 7.12
N TRP A 73 -7.81 10.49 6.09
CA TRP A 73 -7.83 10.95 4.70
C TRP A 73 -9.24 11.17 4.15
N LYS A 74 -10.22 10.38 4.63
CA LYS A 74 -11.61 10.48 4.17
C LYS A 74 -12.29 11.74 4.69
N GLU A 75 -11.99 12.12 5.93
CA GLU A 75 -12.67 13.22 6.63
C GLU A 75 -12.06 14.59 6.28
N ASN A 76 -10.75 14.64 6.02
CA ASN A 76 -10.02 15.92 5.94
C ASN A 76 -9.50 16.27 4.54
N TYR A 77 -9.68 15.41 3.53
CA TYR A 77 -9.07 15.61 2.22
C TYR A 77 -10.03 15.30 1.06
N ALA A 78 -9.67 15.82 -0.13
CA ALA A 78 -10.41 15.58 -1.36
C ALA A 78 -10.56 14.08 -1.69
N GLN A 79 -11.68 13.72 -2.32
CA GLN A 79 -11.97 12.33 -2.71
C GLN A 79 -10.88 11.71 -3.58
N SER A 80 -10.25 12.50 -4.46
CA SER A 80 -9.13 12.05 -5.30
C SER A 80 -7.89 11.69 -4.48
N THR A 81 -7.59 12.45 -3.42
CA THR A 81 -6.52 12.17 -2.47
C THR A 81 -6.79 10.85 -1.75
N TYR A 82 -8.00 10.68 -1.21
CA TYR A 82 -8.44 9.43 -0.57
C TYR A 82 -8.35 8.23 -1.51
N ALA A 83 -8.86 8.35 -2.74
CA ALA A 83 -8.81 7.30 -3.74
C ALA A 83 -7.37 6.87 -4.06
N ASN A 84 -6.44 7.82 -4.12
CA ASN A 84 -5.02 7.51 -4.32
C ASN A 84 -4.41 6.72 -3.14
N LYS A 85 -4.83 6.97 -1.89
CA LYS A 85 -4.42 6.14 -0.74
C LYS A 85 -4.92 4.71 -0.89
N VAL A 86 -6.21 4.55 -1.20
CA VAL A 86 -6.83 3.23 -1.39
C VAL A 86 -6.13 2.46 -2.51
N LYS A 87 -5.86 3.10 -3.66
CA LYS A 87 -5.10 2.47 -4.76
C LYS A 87 -3.72 2.01 -4.31
N SER A 88 -3.01 2.83 -3.54
CA SER A 88 -1.69 2.45 -3.05
C SER A 88 -1.72 1.27 -2.10
N LEU A 89 -2.66 1.25 -1.16
CA LEU A 89 -2.86 0.11 -0.26
C LEU A 89 -3.20 -1.17 -1.03
N ARG A 90 -4.13 -1.10 -1.99
CA ARG A 90 -4.51 -2.26 -2.80
C ARG A 90 -3.32 -2.87 -3.53
N VAL A 91 -2.52 -2.05 -4.20
CA VAL A 91 -1.31 -2.54 -4.89
C VAL A 91 -0.30 -3.12 -3.90
N PHE A 92 -0.09 -2.47 -2.76
CA PHE A 92 0.85 -2.95 -1.75
C PHE A 92 0.43 -4.29 -1.12
N PHE A 93 -0.79 -4.39 -0.61
CA PHE A 93 -1.23 -5.63 0.02
C PHE A 93 -1.39 -6.77 -0.98
N ARG A 94 -2.04 -6.52 -2.13
CA ARG A 94 -2.30 -7.58 -3.11
C ARG A 94 -1.07 -7.96 -3.90
N ASP A 95 -0.40 -6.99 -4.53
CA ASP A 95 0.66 -7.29 -5.50
C ASP A 95 2.01 -7.53 -4.80
N TYR A 96 2.31 -6.81 -3.71
CA TYR A 96 3.58 -6.95 -2.99
C TYR A 96 3.51 -7.98 -1.85
N LEU A 97 2.52 -7.90 -0.96
CA LEU A 97 2.41 -8.87 0.15
C LEU A 97 1.68 -10.17 -0.23
N GLY A 98 1.04 -10.24 -1.40
CA GLY A 98 0.23 -11.39 -1.79
C GLY A 98 -0.97 -11.63 -0.85
N ASN A 99 -1.50 -10.58 -0.24
CA ASN A 99 -2.57 -10.62 0.77
C ASN A 99 -3.80 -9.82 0.31
N ASP A 100 -4.99 -10.41 0.46
CA ASP A 100 -6.28 -9.88 -0.01
C ASP A 100 -6.94 -8.87 0.96
N ILE A 101 -6.32 -8.58 2.10
CA ILE A 101 -6.88 -7.75 3.18
C ILE A 101 -7.40 -6.37 2.73
N ALA A 102 -6.82 -5.81 1.67
CA ALA A 102 -7.17 -4.50 1.10
C ALA A 102 -8.09 -4.58 -0.13
N GLU A 103 -8.45 -5.76 -0.63
CA GLU A 103 -9.23 -5.90 -1.86
C GLU A 103 -10.65 -5.37 -1.71
N ASN A 104 -11.26 -5.51 -0.53
CA ASN A 104 -12.63 -5.04 -0.27
C ASN A 104 -12.74 -3.53 0.01
N LEU A 105 -11.65 -2.76 -0.13
CA LEU A 105 -11.68 -1.31 0.04
C LEU A 105 -12.30 -0.63 -1.18
N THR A 106 -13.43 0.04 -0.98
CA THR A 106 -14.15 0.76 -2.04
C THR A 106 -13.50 2.12 -2.31
N MET A 107 -13.23 2.40 -3.59
CA MET A 107 -12.86 3.74 -4.04
C MET A 107 -14.13 4.58 -4.26
N PRO A 108 -14.17 5.85 -3.81
CA PRO A 108 -15.31 6.72 -4.11
C PRO A 108 -15.37 6.96 -5.62
N GLN A 109 -16.57 6.88 -6.19
CA GLN A 109 -16.81 7.34 -7.55
C GLN A 109 -16.89 8.87 -7.53
N PRO A 110 -16.24 9.57 -8.49
CA PRO A 110 -16.47 11.00 -8.64
C PRO A 110 -17.97 11.22 -8.90
N GLN A 111 -18.60 12.08 -8.10
CA GLN A 111 -19.99 12.46 -8.35
C GLN A 111 -20.03 13.21 -9.69
N PRO A 112 -20.92 12.88 -10.63
CA PRO A 112 -21.09 13.69 -11.83
C PRO A 112 -21.50 15.10 -11.40
N ASN A 113 -20.79 16.11 -11.90
CA ASN A 113 -21.19 17.51 -11.70
C ASN A 113 -22.55 17.69 -12.41
N ASN A 114 -23.60 17.97 -11.64
CA ASN A 114 -24.88 18.49 -12.16
C ASN A 114 -24.75 19.98 -12.47
#